data_AF-A0A6F8UU50-F1
#
_entry.id   AF-A0A6F8UU50-F1
#
_cell.length_a   1.000
_cell.length_b   1.000
_cell.length_c   1.000
_cell.angle_alpha   90.00
_cell.angle_beta   90.00
_cell.angle_gamma   90.00
#
_symmetry.space_group_name_H-M   'P 1'
#
loop_
_entity.id
_entity.type
_entity.pdbx_description
1 polymer ?
#
loop_
_entity_poly.entity_id
_entity_poly.type
_entity_poly.pdbx_seq_one_letter_code
_entity_poly.pdbx_strand_id
1 'polypeptide(L)'
;MTKKTIAKTASRKPVGIASLVLATTIRPICEDLAVLADRLAEAPAEAERLAGLRNATPTCTVFIARAAFHDDQLGRFVKMMAKDETLTEERVDTFNALNLLRQSSYLAAALIEPNSDDDRWAKEYIGECLASAAKRQGDPARAALLRTAFGLAPKARKKSSVADVGEMTAWIHETVRRMGLIRPPAADTSADELARAGCYRLEEAPSLEAFFAAAPDLTSLAEEAMDLLAKADTRTQSVGENDRVLEQAAKSALTLAYAAIARVGLWPARTERDLHAKATCRTILRNRVADPASARAVAAMAYDLGNGVAGQSDRFKVEPQHANERFPGQG
;
A
#
# COMPACT_ATOMS: atom_id res chain seq x y z
N MET A 1 25.12 -4.94 -49.31
CA MET A 1 24.57 -4.06 -48.26
C MET A 1 23.04 -4.11 -48.32
N THR A 2 22.42 -4.99 -47.55
CA THR A 2 20.96 -5.18 -47.52
C THR A 2 20.39 -4.50 -46.27
N LYS A 3 19.61 -3.44 -46.48
CA LYS A 3 18.91 -2.70 -45.42
C LYS A 3 17.83 -3.61 -44.81
N LYS A 4 17.98 -3.91 -43.51
CA LYS A 4 16.96 -4.61 -42.71
C LYS A 4 15.85 -3.62 -42.36
N THR A 5 14.66 -3.82 -42.92
CA THR A 5 13.46 -3.07 -42.57
C THR A 5 12.99 -3.52 -41.19
N ILE A 6 13.19 -2.67 -40.16
CA ILE A 6 12.63 -2.89 -38.83
C ILE A 6 11.15 -2.51 -38.93
N ALA A 7 10.28 -3.52 -38.86
CA ALA A 7 8.85 -3.31 -38.75
C ALA A 7 8.55 -2.57 -37.43
N LYS A 8 8.13 -1.31 -37.53
CA LYS A 8 7.48 -0.60 -36.43
C LYS A 8 6.14 -1.28 -36.18
N THR A 9 6.05 -2.11 -35.15
CA THR A 9 4.78 -2.53 -34.56
C THR A 9 4.09 -1.28 -34.01
N ALA A 10 3.12 -0.76 -34.76
CA ALA A 10 2.24 0.29 -34.30
C ALA A 10 1.54 -0.19 -33.03
N SER A 11 1.57 0.60 -31.94
CA SER A 11 0.80 0.31 -30.74
C SER A 11 -0.67 0.22 -31.13
N ARG A 12 -1.29 -0.95 -30.97
CA ARG A 12 -2.74 -1.13 -31.16
C ARG A 12 -3.46 -0.05 -30.34
N LYS A 13 -4.30 0.76 -31.00
CA LYS A 13 -5.17 1.72 -30.31
C LYS A 13 -5.96 0.94 -29.24
N PRO A 14 -6.09 1.45 -28.00
CA PRO A 14 -6.87 0.75 -26.99
C PRO A 14 -8.32 0.64 -27.49
N VAL A 15 -8.77 -0.59 -27.71
CA VAL A 15 -10.17 -0.94 -27.96
C VAL A 15 -10.86 -0.93 -26.58
N GLY A 16 -12.15 -0.58 -26.48
CA GLY A 16 -12.85 -0.36 -25.20
C GLY A 16 -12.81 -1.56 -24.23
N ILE A 17 -13.36 -1.42 -23.02
CA ILE A 17 -13.32 -2.46 -21.98
C ILE A 17 -13.86 -3.80 -22.49
N ALA A 18 -14.90 -3.79 -23.33
CA ALA A 18 -15.49 -4.97 -23.97
C ALA A 18 -14.49 -5.83 -24.78
N SER A 19 -13.34 -5.27 -25.17
CA SER A 19 -12.32 -5.97 -25.94
C SER A 19 -11.28 -6.72 -25.10
N LEU A 20 -11.35 -6.60 -23.77
CA LEU A 20 -10.46 -7.33 -22.88
C LEU A 20 -10.72 -8.83 -23.01
N VAL A 21 -9.68 -9.58 -23.38
CA VAL A 21 -9.70 -11.04 -23.31
C VAL A 21 -9.44 -11.42 -21.85
N LEU A 22 -10.49 -11.82 -21.15
CA LEU A 22 -10.41 -12.16 -19.74
C LEU A 22 -9.74 -13.53 -19.53
N ALA A 23 -8.92 -13.61 -18.49
CA ALA A 23 -8.37 -14.87 -18.03
C ALA A 23 -9.50 -15.78 -17.52
N THR A 24 -9.48 -17.04 -17.94
CA THR A 24 -10.47 -18.04 -17.51
C THR A 24 -10.09 -18.72 -16.20
N THR A 25 -8.81 -18.70 -15.83
CA THR A 25 -8.31 -19.26 -14.58
C THR A 25 -8.43 -18.25 -13.44
N ILE A 26 -9.27 -18.57 -12.46
CA ILE A 26 -9.36 -17.80 -11.21
C ILE A 26 -8.17 -18.16 -10.31
N ARG A 27 -7.51 -17.14 -9.77
CA ARG A 27 -6.35 -17.28 -8.88
C ARG A 27 -6.62 -16.59 -7.55
N PRO A 28 -6.14 -17.13 -6.42
CA PRO A 28 -6.22 -16.43 -5.15
C PRO A 28 -5.38 -15.15 -5.20
N ILE A 29 -5.94 -14.07 -4.68
CA ILE A 29 -5.30 -12.77 -4.53
C ILE A 29 -5.24 -12.45 -3.04
N CYS A 30 -4.09 -11.98 -2.59
CA CYS A 30 -3.92 -11.45 -1.24
C CYS A 30 -3.25 -10.08 -1.34
N GLU A 31 -3.72 -9.14 -0.52
CA GLU A 31 -3.15 -7.79 -0.47
C GLU A 31 -1.95 -7.73 0.48
N ASP A 32 -1.04 -6.79 0.23
CA ASP A 32 0.28 -6.77 0.87
C ASP A 32 0.25 -6.61 2.40
N LEU A 33 -0.76 -5.92 2.95
CA LEU A 33 -0.91 -5.78 4.40
C LEU A 33 -1.28 -7.11 5.08
N ALA A 34 -2.18 -7.90 4.48
CA ALA A 34 -2.52 -9.24 4.96
C ALA A 34 -1.28 -10.16 4.95
N VAL A 35 -0.51 -10.09 3.87
CA VAL A 35 0.66 -10.92 3.64
C VAL A 35 1.79 -10.67 4.65
N LEU A 36 1.82 -9.53 5.36
CA LEU A 36 2.81 -9.28 6.40
C LEU A 36 2.75 -10.31 7.54
N ALA A 37 1.55 -10.68 7.97
CA ALA A 37 1.36 -11.66 9.04
C ALA A 37 1.62 -13.10 8.55
N ASP A 38 1.13 -13.43 7.34
CA ASP A 38 1.20 -14.78 6.76
C ASP A 38 2.63 -15.26 6.46
N ARG A 39 3.60 -14.34 6.38
CA ARG A 39 4.98 -14.67 6.03
C ARG A 39 5.86 -15.03 7.22
N LEU A 40 5.37 -14.90 8.45
CA LEU A 40 6.13 -15.27 9.63
C LEU A 40 6.41 -16.78 9.63
N ALA A 41 7.68 -17.16 9.67
CA ALA A 41 8.07 -18.55 9.81
C ALA A 41 7.66 -19.07 11.19
N GLU A 42 7.17 -20.32 11.24
CA GLU A 42 6.90 -20.98 12.52
C GLU A 42 8.17 -21.01 13.38
N ALA A 43 8.01 -20.64 14.65
CA ALA A 43 9.09 -20.65 15.63
C ALA A 43 8.58 -21.18 16.98
N PRO A 44 9.44 -21.82 17.79
CA PRO A 44 9.03 -22.41 19.07
C PRO A 44 8.40 -21.39 20.04
N ALA A 45 8.93 -20.17 20.05
CA ALA A 45 8.41 -19.08 20.86
C ALA A 45 7.76 -17.99 19.97
N GLU A 46 6.62 -17.46 20.41
CA GLU A 46 5.95 -16.37 19.69
C GLU A 46 6.83 -15.13 19.53
N ALA A 47 7.68 -14.83 20.52
CA ALA A 47 8.62 -13.72 20.43
C ALA A 47 9.63 -13.91 19.29
N GLU A 48 10.15 -15.11 19.10
CA GLU A 48 11.08 -15.43 17.99
C GLU A 48 10.36 -15.35 16.64
N ARG A 49 9.12 -15.87 16.57
CA ARG A 49 8.27 -15.76 15.37
C ARG A 49 8.09 -14.30 14.97
N LEU A 50 7.68 -13.44 15.90
CA LEU A 50 7.47 -12.02 15.65
C LEU A 50 8.78 -11.29 15.32
N ALA A 51 9.87 -11.61 16.01
CA ALA A 51 11.18 -11.03 15.72
C ALA A 51 11.65 -11.33 14.28
N GLY A 52 11.18 -12.44 13.70
CA GLY A 52 11.44 -12.84 12.32
C GLY A 52 10.79 -11.98 11.23
N LEU A 53 9.82 -11.10 11.56
CA LEU A 53 9.08 -10.29 10.57
C LEU A 53 10.01 -9.56 9.59
N ARG A 54 11.07 -8.95 10.11
CA ARG A 54 12.03 -8.18 9.31
C ARG A 54 12.65 -9.00 8.18
N ASN A 55 12.93 -10.28 8.43
CA ASN A 55 13.56 -11.19 7.47
C ASN A 55 12.53 -11.81 6.50
N ALA A 56 11.27 -11.87 6.90
CA ALA A 56 10.18 -12.44 6.11
C ALA A 56 9.54 -11.45 5.13
N THR A 57 9.64 -10.15 5.42
CA THR A 57 8.94 -9.10 4.69
C THR A 57 9.65 -8.73 3.38
N PRO A 58 8.93 -8.51 2.25
CA PRO A 58 9.51 -7.89 1.07
C PRO A 58 10.22 -6.57 1.37
N THR A 59 11.18 -6.20 0.53
CA THR A 59 11.80 -4.88 0.56
C THR A 59 10.78 -3.79 0.17
N CYS A 60 11.00 -2.55 0.62
CA CYS A 60 10.15 -1.41 0.26
C CYS A 60 10.07 -1.25 -1.27
N THR A 61 11.18 -1.51 -1.97
CA THR A 61 11.26 -1.44 -3.43
C THR A 61 10.25 -2.37 -4.11
N VAL A 62 10.05 -3.58 -3.57
CA VAL A 62 9.09 -4.56 -4.13
C VAL A 62 7.65 -4.08 -3.97
N PHE A 63 7.29 -3.56 -2.78
CA PHE A 63 5.96 -3.00 -2.56
C PHE A 63 5.69 -1.79 -3.49
N ILE A 64 6.67 -0.91 -3.66
CA ILE A 64 6.53 0.26 -4.53
C ILE A 64 6.39 -0.15 -6.01
N ALA A 65 7.14 -1.17 -6.45
CA ALA A 65 7.02 -1.71 -7.80
C ALA A 65 5.63 -2.33 -8.06
N ARG A 66 5.07 -3.06 -7.09
CA ARG A 66 3.69 -3.58 -7.14
C ARG A 66 2.66 -2.45 -7.25
N ALA A 67 2.77 -1.47 -6.36
CA ALA A 67 1.88 -0.32 -6.37
C ALA A 67 1.92 0.42 -7.71
N ALA A 68 3.12 0.66 -8.27
CA ALA A 68 3.28 1.27 -9.59
C ALA A 68 2.65 0.42 -10.71
N PHE A 69 2.79 -0.91 -10.63
CA PHE A 69 2.15 -1.81 -11.59
C PHE A 69 0.62 -1.69 -11.56
N HIS A 70 0.01 -1.71 -10.37
CA HIS A 70 -1.44 -1.55 -10.24
C HIS A 70 -1.90 -0.13 -10.60
N ASP A 71 -1.07 0.90 -10.37
CA ASP A 71 -1.34 2.26 -10.84
C ASP A 71 -1.39 2.34 -12.37
N ASP A 72 -0.47 1.67 -13.07
CA ASP A 72 -0.49 1.54 -14.52
C ASP A 72 -1.75 0.82 -15.01
N GLN A 73 -2.19 -0.23 -14.32
CA GLN A 73 -3.45 -0.92 -14.64
C GLN A 73 -4.66 -0.01 -14.41
N LEU A 74 -4.73 0.76 -13.33
CA LEU A 74 -5.81 1.73 -13.09
C LEU A 74 -5.81 2.83 -14.16
N GLY A 75 -4.64 3.34 -14.54
CA GLY A 75 -4.51 4.32 -15.62
C GLY A 75 -4.97 3.75 -16.98
N ARG A 76 -4.69 2.47 -17.24
CA ARG A 76 -5.20 1.76 -18.41
C ARG A 76 -6.72 1.59 -18.35
N PHE A 77 -7.27 1.24 -17.18
CA PHE A 77 -8.71 1.11 -16.96
C PHE A 77 -9.44 2.41 -17.30
N VAL A 78 -9.01 3.54 -16.72
CA VAL A 78 -9.59 4.87 -16.97
C VAL A 78 -9.54 5.25 -18.46
N LYS A 79 -8.42 4.95 -19.15
CA LYS A 79 -8.30 5.20 -20.60
C LYS A 79 -9.26 4.34 -21.44
N MET A 80 -9.60 3.13 -20.99
CA MET A 80 -10.57 2.26 -21.65
C MET A 80 -12.01 2.68 -21.34
N MET A 81 -12.29 3.13 -20.10
CA MET A 81 -13.59 3.66 -19.69
C MET A 81 -14.00 4.89 -20.50
N ALA A 82 -13.06 5.80 -20.80
CA ALA A 82 -13.32 7.00 -21.60
C ALA A 82 -13.82 6.71 -23.03
N LYS A 83 -13.90 5.43 -23.43
CA LYS A 83 -14.39 4.98 -24.73
C LYS A 83 -15.67 4.15 -24.63
N ASP A 84 -16.12 3.79 -23.43
CA ASP A 84 -17.20 2.84 -23.19
C ASP A 84 -17.81 3.08 -21.79
N GLU A 85 -18.56 4.17 -21.65
CA GLU A 85 -19.12 4.64 -20.35
C GLU A 85 -20.16 3.67 -19.77
N THR A 86 -20.83 2.88 -20.62
CA THR A 86 -21.88 1.94 -20.19
C THR A 86 -21.33 0.73 -19.42
N LEU A 87 -20.03 0.44 -19.53
CA LEU A 87 -19.39 -0.70 -18.84
C LEU A 87 -18.73 -0.32 -17.51
N THR A 88 -18.83 0.93 -17.07
CA THR A 88 -18.22 1.41 -15.82
C THR A 88 -18.84 0.74 -14.59
N GLU A 89 -20.16 0.56 -14.55
CA GLU A 89 -20.85 -0.08 -13.42
C GLU A 89 -20.51 -1.58 -13.33
N GLU A 90 -20.40 -2.27 -14.47
CA GLU A 90 -20.11 -3.72 -14.51
C GLU A 90 -18.71 -4.06 -14.00
N ARG A 91 -17.75 -3.12 -14.08
CA ARG A 91 -16.33 -3.37 -13.74
C ARG A 91 -15.82 -2.51 -12.59
N VAL A 92 -16.74 -1.89 -11.82
CA VAL A 92 -16.38 -1.11 -10.64
C VAL A 92 -15.63 -1.96 -9.60
N ASP A 93 -15.93 -3.25 -9.50
CA ASP A 93 -15.28 -4.18 -8.57
C ASP A 93 -13.86 -4.53 -9.01
N THR A 94 -13.62 -4.68 -10.31
CA THR A 94 -12.27 -4.81 -10.86
C THR A 94 -11.43 -3.56 -10.53
N PHE A 95 -12.01 -2.36 -10.71
CA PHE A 95 -11.33 -1.11 -10.36
C PHE A 95 -11.03 -1.00 -8.86
N ASN A 96 -12.01 -1.31 -8.01
CA ASN A 96 -11.86 -1.26 -6.56
C ASN A 96 -10.83 -2.27 -6.05
N ALA A 97 -10.80 -3.49 -6.61
CA ALA A 97 -9.79 -4.49 -6.32
C ALA A 97 -8.38 -3.98 -6.62
N LEU A 98 -8.15 -3.44 -7.83
CA LEU A 98 -6.85 -2.89 -8.21
C LEU A 98 -6.43 -1.68 -7.36
N ASN A 99 -7.39 -0.80 -7.06
CA ASN A 99 -7.13 0.33 -6.17
C ASN A 99 -6.76 -0.15 -4.77
N LEU A 100 -7.45 -1.15 -4.23
CA LEU A 100 -7.15 -1.72 -2.92
C LEU A 100 -5.75 -2.35 -2.90
N LEU A 101 -5.39 -3.13 -3.92
CA LEU A 101 -4.05 -3.71 -4.05
C LEU A 101 -2.97 -2.62 -4.11
N ARG A 102 -3.15 -1.59 -4.95
CA ARG A 102 -2.24 -0.45 -5.02
C ARG A 102 -2.04 0.22 -3.67
N GLN A 103 -3.15 0.55 -2.99
CA GLN A 103 -3.10 1.26 -1.72
C GLN A 103 -2.46 0.39 -0.63
N SER A 104 -2.81 -0.89 -0.58
CA SER A 104 -2.20 -1.84 0.36
C SER A 104 -0.68 -1.90 0.20
N SER A 105 -0.17 -1.98 -1.04
CA SER A 105 1.27 -1.96 -1.30
C SER A 105 1.94 -0.67 -0.79
N TYR A 106 1.34 0.50 -1.03
CA TYR A 106 1.90 1.76 -0.50
C TYR A 106 1.83 1.85 1.03
N LEU A 107 0.74 1.39 1.63
CA LEU A 107 0.57 1.37 3.09
C LEU A 107 1.56 0.40 3.74
N ALA A 108 1.78 -0.78 3.16
CA ALA A 108 2.78 -1.74 3.60
C ALA A 108 4.19 -1.12 3.53
N ALA A 109 4.56 -0.50 2.40
CA ALA A 109 5.85 0.20 2.26
C ALA A 109 6.03 1.34 3.27
N ALA A 110 4.95 2.08 3.57
CA ALA A 110 4.96 3.15 4.56
C ALA A 110 5.14 2.61 5.99
N LEU A 111 4.59 1.43 6.27
CA LEU A 111 4.58 0.83 7.60
C LEU A 111 5.90 0.14 7.97
N ILE A 112 6.53 -0.54 7.01
CA ILE A 112 7.76 -1.31 7.28
C ILE A 112 8.99 -0.42 7.44
N GLU A 113 9.91 -0.83 8.32
CA GLU A 113 11.20 -0.18 8.46
C GLU A 113 12.11 -0.49 7.24
N PRO A 114 12.81 0.51 6.68
CA PRO A 114 13.70 0.28 5.55
C PRO A 114 14.89 -0.60 5.96
N ASN A 115 15.16 -1.65 5.18
CA ASN A 115 16.25 -2.59 5.45
C ASN A 115 17.58 -2.21 4.77
N SER A 116 17.55 -1.22 3.88
CA SER A 116 18.69 -0.75 3.10
C SER A 116 18.57 0.73 2.75
N ASP A 117 19.64 1.33 2.24
CA ASP A 117 19.61 2.70 1.72
C ASP A 117 18.73 2.81 0.46
N ASP A 118 18.62 1.74 -0.32
CA ASP A 118 17.71 1.66 -1.46
C ASP A 118 16.25 1.65 -1.01
N ASP A 119 15.92 0.92 0.06
CA ASP A 119 14.58 0.96 0.67
C ASP A 119 14.24 2.34 1.22
N ARG A 120 15.19 2.95 1.94
CA ARG A 120 15.03 4.28 2.50
C ARG A 120 14.76 5.30 1.39
N TRP A 121 15.60 5.29 0.35
CA TRP A 121 15.42 6.15 -0.81
C TRP A 121 14.09 5.91 -1.50
N ALA A 122 13.69 4.65 -1.70
CA ALA A 122 12.45 4.32 -2.41
C ALA A 122 11.23 4.84 -1.63
N LYS A 123 11.22 4.61 -0.30
CA LYS A 123 10.21 5.10 0.63
C LYS A 123 10.15 6.63 0.65
N GLU A 124 11.30 7.31 0.69
CA GLU A 124 11.37 8.77 0.65
C GLU A 124 10.88 9.35 -0.68
N TYR A 125 11.36 8.79 -1.80
CA TYR A 125 11.02 9.20 -3.15
C TYR A 125 9.51 9.09 -3.40
N ILE A 126 8.92 7.93 -3.10
CA ILE A 126 7.49 7.74 -3.34
C ILE A 126 6.64 8.59 -2.40
N GLY A 127 7.04 8.74 -1.13
CA GLY A 127 6.37 9.62 -0.18
C GLY A 127 6.34 11.07 -0.67
N GLU A 128 7.46 11.57 -1.22
CA GLU A 128 7.55 12.91 -1.80
C GLU A 128 6.67 13.06 -3.06
N CYS A 129 6.64 12.05 -3.93
CA CYS A 129 5.77 12.02 -5.11
C CYS A 129 4.29 12.09 -4.73
N LEU A 130 3.85 11.25 -3.78
CA LEU A 130 2.47 11.21 -3.32
C LEU A 130 2.07 12.51 -2.59
N ALA A 131 2.91 13.01 -1.68
CA ALA A 131 2.65 14.26 -0.98
C ALA A 131 2.59 15.46 -1.95
N SER A 132 3.45 15.48 -2.97
CA SER A 132 3.42 16.50 -4.03
C SER A 132 2.18 16.38 -4.90
N ALA A 133 1.71 15.17 -5.19
CA ALA A 133 0.45 14.94 -5.90
C ALA A 133 -0.75 15.47 -5.10
N ALA A 134 -0.85 15.13 -3.82
CA ALA A 134 -1.91 15.63 -2.93
C ALA A 134 -1.91 17.17 -2.85
N LYS A 135 -0.73 17.79 -2.73
CA LYS A 135 -0.59 19.25 -2.75
C LYS A 135 -1.09 19.87 -4.06
N ARG A 136 -0.77 19.25 -5.21
CA ARG A 136 -1.25 19.71 -6.53
C ARG A 136 -2.77 19.57 -6.68
N GLN A 137 -3.38 18.65 -5.95
CA GLN A 137 -4.83 18.46 -5.89
C GLN A 137 -5.52 19.41 -4.89
N GLY A 138 -4.77 20.31 -4.24
CA GLY A 138 -5.33 21.25 -3.27
C GLY A 138 -5.58 20.65 -1.88
N ASP A 139 -4.96 19.51 -1.57
CA ASP A 139 -5.13 18.80 -0.29
C ASP A 139 -3.85 18.83 0.56
N PRO A 140 -3.57 19.94 1.26
CA PRO A 140 -2.38 20.08 2.10
C PRO A 140 -2.42 19.18 3.34
N ALA A 141 -3.61 18.84 3.84
CA ALA A 141 -3.77 17.97 5.01
C ALA A 141 -3.34 16.55 4.68
N ARG A 142 -3.80 16.00 3.55
CA ARG A 142 -3.34 14.70 3.05
C ARG A 142 -1.86 14.72 2.69
N ALA A 143 -1.35 15.81 2.13
CA ALA A 143 0.07 15.95 1.86
C ALA A 143 0.90 15.84 3.16
N ALA A 144 0.50 16.52 4.24
CA ALA A 144 1.16 16.41 5.54
C ALA A 144 1.06 14.98 6.10
N LEU A 145 -0.11 14.35 6.01
CA LEU A 145 -0.32 12.98 6.47
C LEU A 145 0.58 11.98 5.73
N LEU A 146 0.71 12.11 4.40
CA LEU A 146 1.64 11.31 3.59
C LEU A 146 3.10 11.52 4.01
N ARG A 147 3.51 12.76 4.29
CA ARG A 147 4.87 13.02 4.80
C ARG A 147 5.12 12.29 6.12
N THR A 148 4.18 12.35 7.05
CA THR A 148 4.28 11.68 8.35
C THR A 148 4.34 10.16 8.18
N ALA A 149 3.46 9.57 7.37
CA ALA A 149 3.40 8.13 7.13
C ALA A 149 4.69 7.58 6.51
N PHE A 150 5.28 8.30 5.56
CA PHE A 150 6.54 7.91 4.92
C PHE A 150 7.79 8.35 5.69
N GLY A 151 7.64 8.98 6.88
CA GLY A 151 8.76 9.43 7.71
C GLY A 151 9.60 10.53 7.07
N LEU A 152 9.00 11.35 6.21
CA LEU A 152 9.72 12.38 5.46
C LEU A 152 10.10 13.54 6.37
N ALA A 153 11.41 13.73 6.58
CA ALA A 153 11.92 14.89 7.29
C ALA A 153 11.49 16.21 6.62
N PRO A 154 11.31 17.31 7.38
CA PRO A 154 11.10 18.63 6.79
C PRO A 154 12.25 18.97 5.83
N LYS A 155 11.93 19.45 4.62
CA LYS A 155 12.97 19.87 3.66
C LYS A 155 13.74 21.04 4.28
N ALA A 156 15.00 20.81 4.64
CA ALA A 156 15.92 21.91 4.93
C ALA A 156 15.95 22.84 3.70
N ARG A 157 15.88 24.16 3.91
CA ARG A 157 16.10 25.14 2.84
C ARG A 157 17.49 24.92 2.27
N LYS A 158 17.59 24.21 1.14
CA LYS A 158 18.86 24.06 0.43
C LYS A 158 19.30 25.44 -0.03
N LYS A 159 20.46 25.89 0.45
CA LYS A 159 21.21 26.96 -0.22
C LYS A 159 21.58 26.40 -1.59
N SER A 160 21.21 27.08 -2.67
CA SER A 160 21.55 26.62 -4.02
C SER A 160 23.05 26.75 -4.23
N SER A 161 23.81 25.68 -3.99
CA SER A 161 25.12 25.51 -4.61
C SER A 161 24.93 24.79 -5.93
N VAL A 162 25.58 25.31 -6.98
CA VAL A 162 25.68 24.61 -8.26
C VAL A 162 26.56 23.39 -8.01
N ALA A 163 26.00 22.18 -8.19
CA ALA A 163 26.76 20.95 -8.11
C ALA A 163 27.72 20.85 -9.30
N ASP A 164 28.91 20.26 -9.09
CA ASP A 164 29.84 20.00 -10.19
C ASP A 164 29.26 18.98 -11.19
N VAL A 165 29.67 19.05 -12.46
CA VAL A 165 29.16 18.19 -13.55
C VAL A 165 29.44 16.71 -13.26
N GLY A 166 30.58 16.41 -12.62
CA GLY A 166 30.93 15.04 -12.19
C GLY A 166 29.98 14.50 -11.13
N GLU A 167 29.67 15.31 -10.11
CA GLU A 167 28.71 14.96 -9.05
C GLU A 167 27.29 14.78 -9.62
N MET A 168 26.89 15.63 -10.56
CA MET A 168 25.60 15.51 -11.23
C MET A 168 25.49 14.21 -12.03
N THR A 169 26.54 13.81 -12.74
CA THR A 169 26.55 12.57 -13.53
C THR A 169 26.45 11.33 -12.64
N ALA A 170 27.23 11.29 -11.54
CA ALA A 170 27.16 10.22 -10.56
C ALA A 170 25.77 10.14 -9.92
N TRP A 171 25.18 11.29 -9.56
CA TRP A 171 23.83 11.36 -9.02
C TRP A 171 22.76 10.87 -10.02
N ILE A 172 22.87 11.21 -11.31
CA ILE A 172 21.97 10.71 -12.36
C ILE A 172 22.08 9.19 -12.47
N HIS A 173 23.30 8.63 -12.54
CA HIS A 173 23.50 7.19 -12.64
C HIS A 173 22.90 6.44 -11.45
N GLU A 174 23.14 6.94 -10.24
CA GLU A 174 22.58 6.34 -9.03
C GLU A 174 21.05 6.46 -8.98
N THR A 175 20.51 7.60 -9.39
CA THR A 175 19.06 7.79 -9.49
C THR A 175 18.44 6.83 -10.51
N VAL A 176 19.04 6.68 -11.69
CA VAL A 176 18.57 5.74 -12.72
C VAL A 176 18.62 4.30 -12.21
N ARG A 177 19.70 3.91 -11.53
CA ARG A 177 19.82 2.57 -10.92
C ARG A 177 18.69 2.33 -9.92
N ARG A 178 18.47 3.27 -8.99
CA ARG A 178 17.42 3.15 -7.95
C ARG A 178 16.01 3.19 -8.53
N MET A 179 15.76 4.01 -9.54
CA MET A 179 14.50 4.01 -10.30
C MET A 179 14.25 2.66 -10.98
N GLY A 180 15.31 1.93 -11.36
CA GLY A 180 15.22 0.57 -11.87
C GLY A 180 14.70 -0.45 -10.84
N LEU A 181 14.95 -0.22 -9.54
CA LEU A 181 14.53 -1.14 -8.46
C LEU A 181 13.03 -1.06 -8.14
N ILE A 182 12.42 0.09 -8.39
CA ILE A 182 10.99 0.33 -8.17
C ILE A 182 10.16 0.24 -9.45
N ARG A 183 10.77 -0.22 -10.55
CA ARG A 183 10.10 -0.35 -11.83
C ARG A 183 9.10 -1.52 -11.76
N PRO A 184 7.86 -1.34 -12.23
CA PRO A 184 6.91 -2.46 -12.33
C PRO A 184 7.43 -3.55 -13.27
N PRO A 185 6.97 -4.81 -13.12
CA PRO A 185 7.28 -5.88 -14.05
C PRO A 185 7.01 -5.50 -15.52
N ALA A 186 7.76 -6.11 -16.44
CA ALA A 186 7.63 -5.82 -17.86
C ALA A 186 6.26 -6.21 -18.42
N ALA A 187 5.85 -5.55 -19.51
CA ALA A 187 4.53 -5.77 -20.12
C ALA A 187 4.37 -7.19 -20.71
N ASP A 188 5.47 -7.87 -21.04
CA ASP A 188 5.52 -9.23 -21.58
C ASP A 188 5.72 -10.31 -20.51
N THR A 189 5.87 -9.93 -19.24
CA THR A 189 5.95 -10.88 -18.11
C THR A 189 4.73 -11.81 -18.10
N SER A 190 4.95 -13.10 -17.88
CA SER A 190 3.88 -14.10 -17.89
C SER A 190 2.92 -13.93 -16.70
N ALA A 191 1.68 -14.41 -16.84
CA ALA A 191 0.68 -14.32 -15.77
C ALA A 191 1.13 -15.05 -14.48
N ASP A 192 1.82 -16.19 -14.61
CA ASP A 192 2.31 -16.93 -13.45
C ASP A 192 3.45 -16.19 -12.72
N GLU A 193 4.34 -15.52 -13.47
CA GLU A 193 5.39 -14.68 -12.88
C GLU A 193 4.81 -13.45 -12.18
N LEU A 194 3.82 -12.81 -12.80
CA LEU A 194 3.12 -11.67 -12.21
C LEU A 194 2.40 -12.07 -10.92
N ALA A 195 1.66 -13.19 -10.92
CA ALA A 195 0.97 -13.68 -9.74
C ALA A 195 1.96 -13.98 -8.59
N ARG A 196 3.10 -14.62 -8.87
CA ARG A 196 4.18 -14.81 -7.86
C ARG A 196 4.75 -13.49 -7.36
N ALA A 197 4.79 -12.48 -8.21
CA ALA A 197 5.21 -11.13 -7.86
C ALA A 197 4.11 -10.30 -7.19
N GLY A 198 2.89 -10.83 -6.96
CA GLY A 198 1.76 -10.09 -6.38
C GLY A 198 1.20 -9.01 -7.31
N CYS A 199 1.42 -9.12 -8.62
CA CYS A 199 0.99 -8.18 -9.64
C CYS A 199 -0.18 -8.81 -10.43
N TYR A 200 -1.26 -8.07 -10.62
CA TYR A 200 -2.48 -8.58 -11.24
C TYR A 200 -2.99 -7.62 -12.31
N ARG A 201 -3.28 -8.14 -13.50
CA ARG A 201 -3.71 -7.36 -14.66
C ARG A 201 -5.22 -7.17 -14.70
N LEU A 202 -5.67 -6.19 -15.48
CA LEU A 202 -7.10 -6.01 -15.79
C LEU A 202 -7.74 -7.22 -16.45
N GLU A 203 -6.97 -7.97 -17.25
CA GLU A 203 -7.42 -9.22 -17.85
C GLU A 203 -7.78 -10.28 -16.81
N GLU A 204 -7.31 -10.16 -15.57
CA GLU A 204 -7.64 -11.06 -14.45
C GLU A 204 -8.88 -10.59 -13.67
N ALA A 205 -9.78 -9.83 -14.32
CA ALA A 205 -11.02 -9.32 -13.74
C ALA A 205 -11.79 -10.37 -12.90
N PRO A 206 -11.99 -11.63 -13.34
CA PRO A 206 -12.68 -12.61 -12.50
C PRO A 206 -11.99 -12.89 -11.15
N SER A 207 -10.66 -12.93 -11.11
CA SER A 207 -9.89 -13.10 -9.86
C SER A 207 -9.97 -11.86 -8.98
N LEU A 208 -9.89 -10.66 -9.59
CA LEU A 208 -9.98 -9.37 -8.91
C LEU A 208 -11.37 -9.15 -8.28
N GLU A 209 -12.43 -9.49 -9.02
CA GLU A 209 -13.81 -9.41 -8.54
C GLU A 209 -14.07 -10.43 -7.43
N ALA A 210 -13.59 -11.67 -7.59
CA ALA A 210 -13.69 -12.69 -6.53
C ALA A 210 -12.96 -12.26 -5.25
N PHE A 211 -11.77 -11.69 -5.37
CA PHE A 211 -11.02 -11.13 -4.26
C PHE A 211 -11.76 -10.00 -3.54
N PHE A 212 -12.33 -9.06 -4.30
CA PHE A 212 -13.04 -7.93 -3.72
C PHE A 212 -14.39 -8.34 -3.09
N ALA A 213 -15.03 -9.37 -3.63
CA ALA A 213 -16.24 -9.97 -3.06
C ALA A 213 -15.93 -10.70 -1.73
N ALA A 214 -14.78 -11.39 -1.65
CA ALA A 214 -14.31 -12.11 -0.47
C ALA A 214 -13.59 -11.18 0.53
N ALA A 215 -14.32 -10.17 1.03
CA ALA A 215 -13.78 -9.24 2.01
C ALA A 215 -13.30 -9.93 3.30
N PRO A 216 -12.24 -9.43 3.95
CA PRO A 216 -11.81 -9.94 5.24
C PRO A 216 -12.86 -9.63 6.32
N ASP A 217 -12.92 -10.47 7.35
CA ASP A 217 -13.73 -10.20 8.54
C ASP A 217 -13.09 -9.06 9.33
N LEU A 218 -13.70 -7.88 9.26
CA LEU A 218 -13.17 -6.68 9.92
C LEU A 218 -13.21 -6.79 11.45
N THR A 219 -14.11 -7.61 12.01
CA THR A 219 -14.16 -7.81 13.47
C THR A 219 -12.99 -8.64 13.94
N SER A 220 -12.73 -9.75 13.25
CA SER A 220 -11.56 -10.59 13.53
C SER A 220 -10.26 -9.78 13.39
N LEU A 221 -10.16 -8.88 12.40
CA LEU A 221 -9.00 -7.99 12.27
C LEU A 221 -8.88 -6.96 13.40
N ALA A 222 -10.00 -6.43 13.90
CA ALA A 222 -9.98 -5.51 15.04
C ALA A 222 -9.56 -6.22 16.33
N GLU A 223 -10.03 -7.45 16.54
CA GLU A 223 -9.61 -8.31 17.65
C GLU A 223 -8.12 -8.67 17.57
N GLU A 224 -7.64 -9.07 16.38
CA GLU A 224 -6.23 -9.32 16.11
C GLU A 224 -5.37 -8.09 16.41
N ALA A 225 -5.79 -6.90 15.98
CA ALA A 225 -5.09 -5.66 16.27
C ALA A 225 -4.97 -5.41 17.78
N MET A 226 -6.03 -5.63 18.55
CA MET A 226 -6.00 -5.45 20.01
C MET A 226 -5.05 -6.42 20.70
N ASP A 227 -5.08 -7.70 20.31
CA ASP A 227 -4.16 -8.72 20.82
C ASP A 227 -2.69 -8.37 20.52
N LEU A 228 -2.40 -7.97 19.28
CA LEU A 228 -1.05 -7.55 18.87
C LEU A 228 -0.57 -6.29 19.60
N LEU A 229 -1.45 -5.33 19.88
CA LEU A 229 -1.12 -4.15 20.69
C LEU A 229 -0.79 -4.53 22.14
N ALA A 230 -1.61 -5.37 22.76
CA ALA A 230 -1.34 -5.85 24.12
C ALA A 230 0.00 -6.61 24.20
N LYS A 231 0.30 -7.40 23.16
CA LYS A 231 1.57 -8.10 22.97
C LYS A 231 2.76 -7.17 22.78
N ALA A 232 2.60 -6.07 22.05
CA ALA A 232 3.63 -5.05 21.89
C ALA A 232 3.89 -4.35 23.23
N ASP A 233 2.84 -3.89 23.91
CA ASP A 233 2.94 -3.15 25.18
C ASP A 233 3.62 -3.99 26.28
N THR A 234 3.17 -5.25 26.44
CA THR A 234 3.73 -6.17 27.44
C THR A 234 5.21 -6.43 27.19
N ARG A 235 5.61 -6.61 25.93
CA ARG A 235 7.01 -6.84 25.57
C ARG A 235 7.86 -5.61 25.77
N THR A 236 7.39 -4.42 25.34
CA THR A 236 8.11 -3.15 25.54
C THR A 236 8.40 -2.89 27.03
N GLN A 237 7.46 -3.21 27.92
CA GLN A 237 7.67 -3.11 29.38
C GLN A 237 8.65 -4.14 29.94
N SER A 238 8.80 -5.27 29.25
CA SER A 238 9.65 -6.40 29.66
C SER A 238 11.05 -6.39 29.03
N VAL A 239 11.34 -5.43 28.12
CA VAL A 239 12.66 -5.34 27.48
C VAL A 239 13.71 -4.96 28.53
N GLY A 240 14.56 -5.92 28.89
CA GLY A 240 15.82 -5.64 29.59
C GLY A 240 16.83 -4.96 28.67
N GLU A 241 17.86 -4.33 29.23
CA GLU A 241 18.82 -3.45 28.52
C GLU A 241 19.53 -4.07 27.29
N ASN A 242 19.44 -5.40 27.06
CA ASN A 242 20.09 -6.08 25.94
C ASN A 242 19.22 -7.13 25.20
N ASP A 243 17.90 -7.18 25.42
CA ASP A 243 17.06 -8.19 24.76
C ASP A 243 16.59 -7.73 23.38
N ARG A 244 17.48 -7.90 22.39
CA ARG A 244 17.21 -7.56 20.98
C ARG A 244 16.04 -8.35 20.38
N VAL A 245 15.80 -9.57 20.85
CA VAL A 245 14.73 -10.42 20.33
C VAL A 245 13.38 -9.88 20.81
N LEU A 246 13.25 -9.58 22.11
CA LEU A 246 12.04 -8.98 22.64
C LEU A 246 11.79 -7.58 22.09
N GLU A 247 12.83 -6.76 21.90
CA GLU A 247 12.70 -5.45 21.27
C GLU A 247 12.16 -5.57 19.84
N GLN A 248 12.74 -6.46 19.03
CA GLN A 248 12.28 -6.69 17.65
C GLN A 248 10.88 -7.29 17.63
N ALA A 249 10.55 -8.22 18.53
CA ALA A 249 9.22 -8.80 18.64
C ALA A 249 8.17 -7.74 18.99
N ALA A 250 8.48 -6.79 19.88
CA ALA A 250 7.59 -5.68 20.22
C ALA A 250 7.34 -4.75 19.03
N LYS A 251 8.40 -4.37 18.29
CA LYS A 251 8.28 -3.55 17.06
C LYS A 251 7.47 -4.26 15.99
N SER A 252 7.70 -5.55 15.79
CA SER A 252 6.96 -6.37 14.83
C SER A 252 5.48 -6.53 15.22
N ALA A 253 5.18 -6.78 16.50
CA ALA A 253 3.81 -6.84 16.99
C ALA A 253 3.07 -5.51 16.75
N LEU A 254 3.73 -4.38 17.04
CA LEU A 254 3.18 -3.05 16.76
C LEU A 254 2.94 -2.85 15.26
N THR A 255 3.90 -3.23 14.42
CA THR A 255 3.78 -3.17 12.96
C THR A 255 2.58 -3.97 12.46
N LEU A 256 2.43 -5.22 12.90
CA LEU A 256 1.30 -6.06 12.50
C LEU A 256 -0.03 -5.55 13.04
N ALA A 257 -0.07 -4.99 14.24
CA ALA A 257 -1.27 -4.35 14.77
C ALA A 257 -1.73 -3.19 13.88
N TYR A 258 -0.80 -2.31 13.49
CA TYR A 258 -1.12 -1.20 12.59
C TYR A 258 -1.43 -1.66 11.17
N ALA A 259 -0.89 -2.80 10.71
CA ALA A 259 -1.31 -3.42 9.47
C ALA A 259 -2.77 -3.89 9.55
N ALA A 260 -3.17 -4.59 10.62
CA ALA A 260 -4.55 -5.02 10.85
C ALA A 260 -5.51 -3.81 10.94
N ILE A 261 -5.15 -2.76 11.68
CA ILE A 261 -5.92 -1.51 11.75
C ILE A 261 -6.04 -0.86 10.37
N ALA A 262 -4.95 -0.80 9.60
CA ALA A 262 -4.97 -0.25 8.25
C ALA A 262 -5.88 -1.06 7.32
N ARG A 263 -5.91 -2.40 7.44
CA ARG A 263 -6.85 -3.25 6.69
C ARG A 263 -8.30 -2.96 7.06
N VAL A 264 -8.62 -2.81 8.34
CA VAL A 264 -9.95 -2.38 8.81
C VAL A 264 -10.32 -1.02 8.21
N GLY A 265 -9.38 -0.07 8.18
CA GLY A 265 -9.57 1.24 7.56
C GLY A 265 -9.81 1.18 6.05
N LEU A 266 -8.99 0.40 5.34
CA LEU A 266 -8.92 0.33 3.87
C LEU A 266 -10.14 -0.34 3.24
N TRP A 267 -10.62 -1.44 3.82
CA TRP A 267 -11.76 -2.18 3.27
C TRP A 267 -13.09 -1.46 3.54
N PRO A 268 -14.02 -1.38 2.56
CA PRO A 268 -15.32 -0.76 2.80
C PRO A 268 -16.18 -1.62 3.74
N ALA A 269 -16.97 -0.97 4.60
CA ALA A 269 -17.91 -1.68 5.46
C ALA A 269 -19.13 -2.15 4.67
N ARG A 270 -19.52 -3.41 4.83
CA ARG A 270 -20.70 -4.02 4.20
C ARG A 270 -21.81 -4.27 5.21
N THR A 271 -21.47 -4.37 6.49
CA THR A 271 -22.40 -4.68 7.58
C THR A 271 -22.28 -3.68 8.75
N GLU A 272 -23.27 -3.66 9.65
CA GLU A 272 -23.18 -2.87 10.90
C GLU A 272 -22.02 -3.34 11.78
N ARG A 273 -21.72 -4.64 11.73
CA ARG A 273 -20.60 -5.24 12.44
C ARG A 273 -19.26 -4.69 11.92
N ASP A 274 -19.15 -4.49 10.61
CA ASP A 274 -17.97 -3.85 10.00
C ASP A 274 -17.81 -2.39 10.45
N LEU A 275 -18.91 -1.63 10.53
CA LEU A 275 -18.89 -0.26 11.06
C LEU A 275 -18.42 -0.23 12.51
N HIS A 276 -18.90 -1.18 13.34
CA HIS A 276 -18.47 -1.28 14.72
C HIS A 276 -16.96 -1.58 14.83
N ALA A 277 -16.44 -2.49 14.01
CA ALA A 277 -15.01 -2.80 13.96
C ALA A 277 -14.17 -1.56 13.57
N LYS A 278 -14.60 -0.81 12.56
CA LYS A 278 -13.99 0.47 12.16
C LYS A 278 -14.00 1.49 13.30
N ALA A 279 -15.14 1.68 13.97
CA ALA A 279 -15.27 2.61 15.09
C ALA A 279 -14.36 2.22 16.27
N THR A 280 -14.23 0.93 16.57
CA THR A 280 -13.32 0.39 17.59
C THR A 280 -11.87 0.73 17.25
N CYS A 281 -11.43 0.43 16.04
CA CYS A 281 -10.07 0.75 15.60
C CYS A 281 -9.79 2.26 15.55
N ARG A 282 -10.76 3.11 15.18
CA ARG A 282 -10.62 4.58 15.31
C ARG A 282 -10.41 5.00 16.75
N THR A 283 -11.17 4.43 17.68
CA THR A 283 -11.04 4.72 19.12
C THR A 283 -9.64 4.36 19.61
N ILE A 284 -9.10 3.22 19.17
CA ILE A 284 -7.69 2.84 19.42
C ILE A 284 -6.74 3.92 18.92
N LEU A 285 -6.87 4.35 17.66
CA LEU A 285 -6.00 5.38 17.06
C LEU A 285 -6.03 6.72 17.81
N ARG A 286 -7.19 7.11 18.34
CA ARG A 286 -7.34 8.33 19.15
C ARG A 286 -6.64 8.20 20.50
N ASN A 287 -6.73 7.04 21.13
CA ASN A 287 -6.21 6.82 22.48
C ASN A 287 -4.68 6.60 22.48
N ARG A 288 -4.13 5.99 21.43
CA ARG A 288 -2.71 5.59 21.37
C ARG A 288 -1.78 6.69 20.85
N VAL A 289 -1.90 7.91 21.38
CA VAL A 289 -1.10 9.07 20.92
C VAL A 289 0.41 8.90 21.06
N ALA A 290 0.85 8.05 21.98
CA ALA A 290 2.26 7.75 22.24
C ALA A 290 2.91 6.84 21.19
N ASP A 291 2.11 6.12 20.40
CA ASP A 291 2.63 5.26 19.34
C ASP A 291 3.26 6.10 18.20
N PRO A 292 4.17 5.50 17.40
CA PRO A 292 4.83 6.17 16.29
C PRO A 292 3.85 6.91 15.39
N ALA A 293 4.10 8.20 15.19
CA ALA A 293 3.23 9.05 14.38
C ALA A 293 3.11 8.54 12.93
N SER A 294 4.16 7.93 12.39
CA SER A 294 4.15 7.29 11.06
C SER A 294 3.15 6.15 10.97
N ALA A 295 3.14 5.22 11.93
CA ALA A 295 2.20 4.09 11.95
C ALA A 295 0.75 4.57 12.09
N ARG A 296 0.50 5.55 12.97
CA ARG A 296 -0.82 6.19 13.10
C ARG A 296 -1.25 6.90 11.82
N ALA A 297 -0.32 7.56 11.12
CA ALA A 297 -0.60 8.19 9.84
C ALA A 297 -0.93 7.18 8.73
N VAL A 298 -0.26 6.01 8.70
CA VAL A 298 -0.60 4.91 7.79
C VAL A 298 -2.04 4.46 8.01
N ALA A 299 -2.43 4.19 9.26
CA ALA A 299 -3.78 3.80 9.58
C ALA A 299 -4.81 4.88 9.20
N ALA A 300 -4.56 6.15 9.53
CA ALA A 300 -5.44 7.26 9.17
C ALA A 300 -5.63 7.37 7.64
N MET A 301 -4.55 7.26 6.85
CA MET A 301 -4.67 7.24 5.39
C MET A 301 -5.53 6.07 4.89
N ALA A 302 -5.40 4.90 5.51
CA ALA A 302 -6.20 3.75 5.13
C ALA A 302 -7.71 4.01 5.32
N TYR A 303 -8.10 4.68 6.41
CA TYR A 303 -9.49 5.12 6.62
C TYR A 303 -9.97 6.12 5.58
N ASP A 304 -9.17 7.14 5.25
CA ASP A 304 -9.52 8.13 4.23
C ASP A 304 -9.76 7.45 2.88
N LEU A 305 -8.90 6.48 2.53
CA LEU A 305 -9.00 5.70 1.30
C LEU A 305 -10.24 4.79 1.29
N GLY A 306 -10.48 4.04 2.37
CA GLY A 306 -11.63 3.14 2.47
C GLY A 306 -12.97 3.88 2.47
N ASN A 307 -13.04 5.05 3.11
CA ASN A 307 -14.21 5.93 3.04
C ASN A 307 -14.44 6.45 1.61
N GLY A 308 -13.38 6.75 0.87
CA GLY A 308 -13.45 7.11 -0.54
C GLY A 308 -14.00 5.99 -1.43
N VAL A 309 -13.74 4.72 -1.11
CA VAL A 309 -14.33 3.56 -1.80
C VAL A 309 -15.79 3.36 -1.39
N ALA A 310 -16.09 3.47 -0.10
CA ALA A 310 -17.46 3.32 0.41
C ALA A 310 -18.42 4.36 -0.19
N GLY A 311 -17.95 5.61 -0.36
CA GLY A 311 -18.74 6.69 -0.97
C GLY A 311 -19.04 6.53 -2.47
N GLN A 312 -18.49 5.52 -3.14
CA GLN A 312 -18.75 5.26 -4.57
C GLN A 312 -19.99 4.41 -4.83
N SER A 313 -20.58 3.79 -3.80
CA SER A 313 -21.71 2.88 -3.98
C SER A 313 -22.56 2.75 -2.72
N ASP A 314 -23.88 2.81 -2.87
CA ASP A 314 -24.85 2.67 -1.78
C ASP A 314 -24.86 1.27 -1.14
N ARG A 315 -24.18 0.28 -1.75
CA ARG A 315 -24.02 -1.06 -1.18
C ARG A 315 -23.09 -1.08 0.03
N PHE A 316 -22.28 -0.04 0.21
CA PHE A 316 -21.38 0.09 1.33
C PHE A 316 -21.96 1.00 2.39
N LYS A 317 -21.75 0.61 3.64
CA LYS A 317 -22.07 1.47 4.77
C LYS A 317 -20.93 2.45 4.95
N VAL A 318 -21.28 3.73 5.08
CA VAL A 318 -20.33 4.79 5.38
C VAL A 318 -20.51 5.14 6.85
N GLU A 319 -19.40 5.22 7.59
CA GLU A 319 -19.46 5.83 8.92
C GLU A 319 -19.98 7.27 8.76
N PRO A 320 -20.92 7.75 9.59
CA PRO A 320 -21.38 9.13 9.52
C PRO A 320 -20.17 10.05 9.51
N GLN A 321 -20.10 10.96 8.52
CA GLN A 321 -18.94 11.80 8.30
C GLN A 321 -18.53 12.48 9.61
N HIS A 322 -17.41 12.03 10.18
CA HIS A 322 -16.71 12.79 11.20
C HIS A 322 -15.97 13.93 10.50
N ALA A 323 -16.73 14.90 9.97
CA ALA A 323 -16.24 16.02 9.15
C ALA A 323 -15.14 16.87 9.85
N ASN A 324 -14.87 16.62 11.12
CA ASN A 324 -13.89 17.32 11.94
C ASN A 324 -12.95 16.39 12.75
N GLU A 325 -12.94 15.06 12.52
CA GLU A 325 -12.01 14.18 13.25
C GLU A 325 -10.59 14.33 12.72
N ARG A 326 -9.86 15.28 13.32
CA ARG A 326 -8.41 15.32 13.20
C ARG A 326 -7.82 14.18 14.00
N PHE A 327 -7.23 13.19 13.32
CA PHE A 327 -6.37 12.23 13.99
C PHE A 327 -5.15 12.95 14.57
N PRO A 328 -4.71 12.62 15.79
CA PRO A 328 -3.52 13.22 16.39
C PRO A 328 -2.31 13.03 15.45
N GLY A 329 -1.64 14.12 15.06
CA GLY A 329 -0.62 14.11 13.99
C GLY A 329 -1.00 14.87 12.72
N GLN A 330 -2.23 15.41 12.64
CA GLN A 330 -2.65 16.41 11.64
C GLN A 330 -2.41 17.87 12.10
N GLY A 331 -1.44 18.09 13.00
CA GLY A 331 -1.06 19.39 13.55
C GLY A 331 0.23 19.92 12.97
#